data_AF-K0VH78-F1
#
_entry.id   AF-K0VH78-F1
#
_cell.length_a   1.000
_cell.length_b   1.000
_cell.length_c   1.000
_cell.angle_alpha   90.00
_cell.angle_beta   90.00
_cell.angle_gamma   90.00
#
_symmetry.space_group_name_H-M   'P 1'
#
loop_
_entity.id
_entity.type
_entity.pdbx_description
1 polymer ?
#
loop_
_entity_poly.entity_id
_entity_poly.type
_entity_poly.pdbx_seq_one_letter_code
_entity_poly.pdbx_strand_id
1 'polypeptide(L)'
;MDRPMTGFSLIETLRWQPDEGFIRLRLHLARLSRSARRLGFPQPVDAAAKLDEAVVEAAGPRRIRLTFDPQGKIEVTSAAFVPL
;
A
#
# COMPACT_ATOMS: atom_id res chain seq x y z
N MET A 1 -3.99 -22.76 19.43
CA MET A 1 -3.99 -21.28 19.46
C MET A 1 -3.00 -20.82 18.41
N ASP A 2 -3.49 -20.20 17.34
CA ASP A 2 -2.65 -19.66 16.26
C ASP A 2 -1.75 -18.56 16.82
N ARG A 3 -0.45 -18.76 16.71
CA ARG A 3 0.55 -17.73 16.99
C ARG A 3 0.42 -16.68 15.88
N PRO A 4 0.21 -15.39 16.18
CA PRO A 4 0.19 -14.37 15.14
C PRO A 4 1.49 -14.47 14.34
N MET A 5 1.36 -14.46 13.01
CA MET A 5 2.47 -14.53 12.05
C MET A 5 3.34 -13.28 12.15
N THR A 6 4.10 -13.08 13.23
CA THR A 6 4.93 -11.88 13.50
C THR A 6 6.17 -11.75 12.59
N GLY A 7 6.16 -12.33 11.39
CA GLY A 7 7.37 -12.51 10.58
C GLY A 7 7.44 -11.67 9.30
N PHE A 8 6.33 -11.13 8.78
CA PHE A 8 6.35 -10.40 7.51
C PHE A 8 5.16 -9.45 7.34
N SER A 9 5.31 -8.51 6.41
CA SER A 9 4.25 -7.59 5.96
C SER A 9 3.92 -7.85 4.50
N LEU A 10 2.66 -7.61 4.12
CA LEU A 10 2.28 -7.49 2.71
C LEU A 10 2.83 -6.20 2.13
N ILE A 11 3.18 -6.20 0.84
CA ILE A 11 3.72 -5.04 0.15
C ILE A 11 2.88 -4.73 -1.09
N GLU A 12 2.60 -3.45 -1.28
CA GLU A 12 2.07 -2.89 -2.52
C GLU A 12 3.00 -1.75 -2.98
N THR A 13 3.56 -1.88 -4.19
CA THR A 13 4.34 -0.79 -4.81
C THR A 13 3.54 -0.23 -5.98
N LEU A 14 3.21 1.06 -5.92
CA LEU A 14 2.40 1.77 -6.90
C LEU A 14 3.20 2.92 -7.53
N ARG A 15 2.82 3.30 -8.75
CA ARG A 15 3.17 4.60 -9.32
C ARG A 15 2.01 5.55 -9.05
N TRP A 16 2.33 6.76 -8.63
CA TRP A 16 1.40 7.89 -8.60
C TRP A 16 1.89 8.98 -9.56
N GLN A 17 0.95 9.66 -10.23
CA GLN A 17 1.23 10.81 -11.09
C GLN A 17 0.25 11.94 -10.77
N PRO A 18 0.66 13.23 -10.83
CA PRO A 18 -0.22 14.35 -10.52
C PRO A 18 -1.55 14.33 -11.30
N ASP A 19 -1.51 14.05 -12.60
CA ASP A 19 -2.70 14.14 -13.47
C ASP A 19 -3.50 12.83 -13.58
N GLU A 20 -2.89 11.68 -13.23
CA GLU A 20 -3.52 10.36 -13.38
C GLU A 20 -3.86 9.70 -12.03
N GLY A 21 -3.30 10.22 -10.93
CA GLY A 21 -3.37 9.61 -9.61
C GLY A 21 -2.60 8.29 -9.53
N PHE A 22 -3.10 7.36 -8.70
CA PHE A 22 -2.50 6.05 -8.51
C PHE A 22 -2.80 5.10 -9.68
N ILE A 23 -1.75 4.68 -10.38
CA ILE A 23 -1.86 3.74 -11.49
C ILE A 23 -2.37 2.39 -10.98
N ARG A 24 -3.49 1.92 -11.55
CA ARG A 24 -4.13 0.64 -11.22
C ARG A 24 -4.52 0.49 -9.74
N LEU A 25 -4.83 1.58 -9.04
CA LEU A 25 -5.17 1.59 -7.60
C LEU A 25 -6.13 0.46 -7.18
N ARG A 26 -7.24 0.30 -7.91
CA ARG A 26 -8.24 -0.74 -7.62
C ARG A 26 -7.65 -2.15 -7.63
N LEU A 27 -6.71 -2.45 -8.53
CA LEU A 27 -6.05 -3.76 -8.61
C LEU A 27 -5.09 -4.00 -7.44
N HIS A 28 -4.37 -2.95 -7.02
CA HIS A 28 -3.50 -2.99 -5.84
C HIS A 28 -4.29 -3.22 -4.56
N LEU A 29 -5.35 -2.43 -4.31
CA LEU A 29 -6.20 -2.60 -3.12
C LEU A 29 -6.89 -3.98 -3.08
N ALA A 30 -7.35 -4.47 -4.24
CA ALA A 30 -7.94 -5.80 -4.35
C ALA A 30 -6.91 -6.90 -4.08
N ARG A 31 -5.66 -6.73 -4.53
CA ARG A 31 -4.57 -7.68 -4.22
C ARG A 31 -4.25 -7.67 -2.73
N LEU A 32 -4.05 -6.50 -2.14
CA LEU A 32 -3.79 -6.35 -0.70
C LEU A 32 -4.88 -7.02 0.13
N SER A 33 -6.15 -6.73 -0.17
CA SER A 33 -7.30 -7.33 0.52
C SER A 33 -7.38 -8.86 0.35
N ARG A 34 -7.14 -9.37 -0.86
CA ARG A 34 -7.13 -10.82 -1.11
C ARG A 34 -6.00 -11.52 -0.36
N SER A 35 -4.80 -10.94 -0.36
CA SER A 35 -3.64 -11.48 0.34
C SER A 35 -3.85 -11.45 1.85
N ALA A 36 -4.35 -10.34 2.39
CA ALA A 36 -4.66 -10.20 3.81
C ALA A 36 -5.63 -11.29 4.28
N ARG A 37 -6.75 -11.46 3.55
CA ARG A 37 -7.72 -12.52 3.82
C ARG A 37 -7.13 -13.93 3.75
N ARG A 38 -6.29 -14.21 2.75
CA ARG A 38 -5.66 -15.54 2.58
C ARG A 38 -4.67 -15.88 3.69
N LEU A 39 -4.06 -14.87 4.31
CA LEU A 39 -2.99 -15.03 5.29
C LEU A 39 -3.44 -14.74 6.73
N GLY A 40 -4.73 -14.47 6.95
CA GLY A 40 -5.30 -14.22 8.28
C GLY A 40 -5.00 -12.83 8.84
N PHE A 41 -4.64 -11.86 7.99
CA PHE A 41 -4.45 -10.46 8.41
C PHE A 41 -5.82 -9.76 8.51
N PRO A 42 -5.95 -8.68 9.29
CA PRO A 42 -7.15 -7.85 9.29
C PRO A 42 -7.40 -7.21 7.92
N GLN A 43 -8.60 -6.68 7.71
CA GLN A 43 -8.92 -5.96 6.46
C GLN A 43 -8.16 -4.61 6.42
N PRO A 44 -7.50 -4.26 5.31
CA PRO A 44 -6.72 -3.03 5.18
C PRO A 44 -7.61 -1.83 4.83
N VAL A 45 -8.55 -1.47 5.72
CA VAL A 45 -9.60 -0.47 5.46
C VAL A 45 -9.06 0.93 5.14
N ASP A 46 -7.96 1.35 5.79
CA ASP A 46 -7.40 2.70 5.66
C ASP A 46 -6.36 2.83 4.54
N ALA A 47 -6.14 1.79 3.74
CA ALA A 47 -5.06 1.77 2.75
C ALA A 47 -5.18 2.88 1.69
N ALA A 48 -6.40 3.19 1.23
CA ALA A 48 -6.61 4.26 0.26
C ALA A 48 -6.28 5.64 0.85
N ALA A 49 -6.81 5.95 2.03
CA ALA A 49 -6.55 7.22 2.72
C ALA A 49 -5.05 7.41 3.01
N LYS A 50 -4.35 6.35 3.47
CA LYS A 50 -2.90 6.39 3.71
C LYS A 50 -2.07 6.59 2.43
N LEU A 51 -2.55 6.08 1.30
CA LEU A 51 -1.92 6.35 0.01
C LEU A 51 -2.12 7.82 -0.37
N ASP A 52 -3.35 8.35 -0.26
CA ASP A 52 -3.65 9.75 -0.57
C ASP A 52 -2.83 10.72 0.29
N GLU A 53 -2.71 10.48 1.60
CA GLU A 53 -1.84 11.25 2.52
C GLU A 53 -0.39 11.32 2.03
N ALA A 54 0.14 10.23 1.46
CA ALA A 54 1.54 10.14 1.03
C ALA A 54 1.87 10.95 -0.24
N VAL A 55 0.87 11.51 -0.91
CA VAL A 55 1.01 12.24 -2.17
C VAL A 55 0.43 13.65 -2.14
N VAL A 56 -0.14 14.11 -1.03
CA VAL A 56 -0.73 15.46 -0.89
C VAL A 56 0.21 16.57 -1.36
N GLU A 57 1.50 16.48 -1.03
CA GLU A 57 2.51 17.50 -1.38
C GLU A 57 3.39 17.10 -2.58
N ALA A 58 3.01 16.06 -3.32
CA ALA A 58 3.83 15.56 -4.42
C ALA A 58 3.67 16.43 -5.68
N ALA A 59 4.75 17.14 -6.06
CA ALA A 59 4.77 17.96 -7.28
C ALA A 59 5.09 17.19 -8.58
N GLY A 60 5.36 15.88 -8.50
CA GLY A 60 5.75 15.08 -9.67
C GLY A 60 5.60 13.59 -9.42
N PRO A 61 5.82 12.74 -10.44
CA PRO A 61 5.59 11.30 -10.36
C PRO A 61 6.32 10.65 -9.17
N ARG A 62 5.60 9.80 -8.43
CA ARG A 62 6.11 9.12 -7.23
C ARG A 62 6.05 7.61 -7.36
N ARG A 63 7.07 6.94 -6.82
CA ARG A 63 6.99 5.52 -6.44
C ARG A 63 6.52 5.45 -5.00
N ILE A 64 5.37 4.86 -4.77
CA ILE A 64 4.75 4.72 -3.45
C ILE A 64 4.86 3.26 -3.03
N ARG A 65 5.33 3.00 -1.82
CA ARG A 65 5.41 1.66 -1.23
C ARG A 65 4.58 1.62 0.03
N LEU A 66 3.54 0.80 0.03
CA LEU A 66 2.72 0.49 1.19
C LEU A 66 3.16 -0.85 1.76
N THR A 67 3.32 -0.91 3.09
CA THR A 67 3.44 -2.14 3.88
C THR A 67 2.24 -2.30 4.79
N PHE A 68 1.77 -3.54 4.94
CA PHE A 68 0.67 -3.90 5.82
C PHE A 68 1.02 -5.12 6.66
N ASP A 69 1.07 -4.98 7.97
CA ASP A 69 1.49 -6.04 8.89
C ASP A 69 0.30 -6.87 9.44
N PRO A 70 0.56 -8.00 10.11
CA PRO A 70 -0.49 -8.86 10.68
C PRO A 70 -1.28 -8.21 11.82
N GLN A 71 -0.77 -7.13 12.42
CA GLN A 71 -1.43 -6.34 13.46
C GLN A 71 -2.36 -5.28 12.86
N GLY A 72 -2.38 -5.13 11.53
CA GLY A 72 -3.19 -4.16 10.82
C GLY A 72 -2.51 -2.80 10.65
N LYS A 73 -1.21 -2.68 10.96
CA LYS A 73 -0.47 -1.44 10.76
C LYS A 73 -0.21 -1.23 9.27
N ILE A 74 -0.55 -0.04 8.79
CA ILE A 74 -0.22 0.43 7.44
C ILE A 74 0.88 1.47 7.55
N GLU A 75 1.95 1.27 6.79
CA GLU A 75 3.01 2.27 6.60
C GLU A 75 3.16 2.55 5.11
N VAL A 76 3.35 3.82 4.75
CA VAL A 76 3.53 4.24 3.36
C VAL A 76 4.78 5.09 3.25
N THR A 77 5.64 4.76 2.30
CA THR A 77 6.80 5.58 1.93
C THR A 77 6.70 6.03 0.47
N SER A 78 7.18 7.23 0.20
CA SER A 78 7.19 7.82 -1.14
C SER A 78 8.61 8.19 -1.56
N ALA A 79 8.89 8.04 -2.85
CA ALA A 79 10.12 8.48 -3.48
C ALA A 79 9.82 9.05 -4.86
N ALA A 80 10.71 9.89 -5.40
CA ALA A 80 10.61 10.30 -6.81
C ALA A 80 10.61 9.06 -7.71
N PHE A 81 9.74 9.04 -8.72
CA PHE A 81 9.74 7.98 -9.72
C PHE A 81 10.84 8.24 -10.74
N VAL A 82 11.80 7.31 -10.84
CA VAL A 82 12.87 7.31 -11.84
C VAL A 82 12.65 6.09 -12.73
N PRO A 83 12.33 6.27 -14.03
CA PRO A 83 12.27 5.17 -14.99
C PRO A 83 13.61 4.44 -15.07
N LEU A 84 13.56 3.12 -15.29
CA LEU A 84 14.74 2.29 -15.58
C LEU A 84 15.13 2.40 -17.04
#